data_AF-A0A1V6DBL3-F1
#
_entry.id   AF-A0A1V6DBL3-F1
#
_cell.length_a   1.000
_cell.length_b   1.000
_cell.length_c   1.000
_cell.angle_alpha   90.00
_cell.angle_beta   90.00
_cell.angle_gamma   90.00
#
_symmetry.space_group_name_H-M   'P 1'
#
loop_
_entity.id
_entity.type
_entity.pdbx_description
1 polymer ?
#
loop_
_entity_poly.entity_id
_entity_poly.type
_entity_poly.pdbx_seq_one_letter_code
_entity_poly.pdbx_strand_id
1 'polypeptide(L)'
;MKLIKANESTASRRRVYFHLVDVTDGLTPETGEASGQPQISSDGGAWTDTGIGTLVSVGNGRYYAELTQSAVETAGTSIETRYKSANTAECPGESVQVVAFDPNDAAALGLSRIDATVGSRLADADYTEPANSDVAAIKAKTDNLPADPASNTQVNTRLAAADYTAPANDDVAAVKAVTDKVDTALEADGAVYRLTENALEQAPAGGSALTPQQVRDALKLAPSPGAPAGGSVDDELDGLATAVASIGGLTGSGALDVTITITDNLGTPLDGAAVWISTDQAGSNVIAGTKYTTALGQVAFKLDAGAYWCHRQLAGYEFDPNPAAIAVS
;
A
#
# COMPACT_ATOMS: atom_id res chain seq x y z
N MET A 1 26.81 4.17 94.87
CA MET A 1 26.33 5.55 95.04
C MET A 1 24.83 5.61 94.80
N LYS A 2 24.06 6.15 95.74
CA LYS A 2 22.60 6.26 95.71
C LYS A 2 22.18 7.73 95.50
N LEU A 3 21.16 7.96 94.69
CA LEU A 3 20.58 9.30 94.49
C LEU A 3 19.42 9.51 95.47
N ILE A 4 19.41 10.63 96.18
CA ILE A 4 18.32 11.05 97.07
C ILE A 4 17.88 12.46 96.66
N LYS A 5 16.56 12.68 96.57
CA LYS A 5 16.01 14.01 96.29
C LYS A 5 16.33 14.97 97.43
N ALA A 6 16.70 16.21 97.09
CA ALA A 6 16.86 17.28 98.05
C ALA A 6 15.58 17.46 98.89
N ASN A 7 15.78 17.57 100.20
CA ASN A 7 14.73 17.68 101.20
C ASN A 7 13.69 16.53 101.16
N GLU A 8 14.10 15.32 100.75
CA GLU A 8 13.23 14.14 100.71
C GLU A 8 12.58 13.89 102.08
N SER A 9 11.25 13.89 102.15
CA SER A 9 10.51 13.74 103.41
C SER A 9 10.30 12.27 103.80
N THR A 10 10.33 11.35 102.83
CA THR A 10 10.10 9.92 103.05
C THR A 10 11.35 9.23 103.59
N ALA A 11 11.32 8.78 104.85
CA ALA A 11 12.48 8.18 105.51
C ALA A 11 13.01 6.91 104.81
N SER A 12 12.12 6.07 104.27
CA SER A 12 12.51 4.88 103.52
C SER A 12 13.31 5.19 102.24
N ARG A 13 13.09 6.35 101.61
CA ARG A 13 13.86 6.80 100.43
C ARG A 13 15.25 7.31 100.81
N ARG A 14 15.45 7.72 102.08
CA ARG A 14 16.73 8.20 102.62
C ARG A 14 17.59 7.12 103.30
N ARG A 15 17.20 5.85 103.19
CA ARG A 15 17.98 4.72 103.76
C ARG A 15 19.33 4.57 103.08
N VAL A 16 20.37 4.38 103.87
CA VAL A 16 21.70 3.95 103.45
C VAL A 16 21.97 2.59 104.05
N TYR A 17 22.62 1.72 103.29
CA TYR A 17 22.93 0.36 103.72
C TYR A 17 24.40 0.21 104.09
N PHE A 18 24.64 -0.68 105.05
CA PHE A 18 25.97 -1.05 105.53
C PHE A 18 26.14 -2.56 105.48
N HIS A 19 27.37 -2.99 105.22
CA HIS A 19 27.81 -4.36 105.42
C HIS A 19 28.88 -4.36 106.50
N LEU A 20 28.54 -4.91 107.66
CA LEU A 20 29.36 -4.90 108.85
C LEU A 20 30.02 -6.26 109.02
N VAL A 21 31.32 -6.24 109.28
CA VAL A 21 32.15 -7.42 109.47
C VAL A 21 32.94 -7.33 110.77
N ASP A 22 33.21 -8.47 111.37
CA ASP A 22 33.92 -8.62 112.64
C ASP A 22 35.33 -8.00 112.55
N VAL A 23 35.76 -7.33 113.63
CA VAL A 23 37.06 -6.64 113.71
C VAL A 23 38.26 -7.59 113.73
N THR A 24 38.04 -8.86 114.10
CA THR A 24 39.07 -9.89 114.24
C THR A 24 39.60 -10.34 112.88
N ASP A 25 38.71 -10.51 111.90
CA ASP A 25 39.05 -11.04 110.59
C ASP A 25 38.68 -10.13 109.41
N GLY A 26 37.83 -9.11 109.64
CA GLY A 26 37.34 -8.21 108.60
C GLY A 26 36.49 -8.91 107.53
N LEU A 27 35.97 -10.11 107.80
CA LEU A 27 35.29 -10.97 106.82
C LEU A 27 33.99 -11.58 107.36
N THR A 28 33.96 -12.02 108.62
CA THR A 28 32.78 -12.66 109.20
C THR A 28 31.68 -11.62 109.43
N PRO A 29 30.43 -11.85 109.01
CA PRO A 29 29.35 -10.90 109.23
C PRO A 29 29.14 -10.60 110.72
N GLU A 30 29.17 -9.32 111.10
CA GLU A 30 28.95 -8.91 112.49
C GLU A 30 27.44 -8.87 112.81
N THR A 31 27.03 -9.65 113.81
CA THR A 31 25.64 -9.89 114.18
C THR A 31 25.37 -9.42 115.61
N GLY A 32 25.39 -8.11 115.84
CA GLY A 32 25.10 -7.54 117.16
C GLY A 32 24.96 -6.03 117.22
N GLU A 33 24.93 -5.34 116.09
CA GLU A 33 25.16 -3.89 116.01
C GLU A 33 23.86 -3.09 115.81
N ALA A 34 22.71 -3.72 116.04
CA ALA A 34 21.43 -3.01 116.03
C ALA A 34 21.44 -1.91 117.11
N SER A 35 20.95 -0.72 116.77
CA SER A 35 21.05 0.50 117.58
C SER A 35 22.46 1.12 117.66
N GLY A 36 23.45 0.57 116.96
CA GLY A 36 24.75 1.21 116.77
C GLY A 36 24.60 2.56 116.06
N GLN A 37 25.47 3.52 116.34
CA GLN A 37 25.43 4.87 115.78
C GLN A 37 26.43 5.02 114.61
N PRO A 38 25.96 5.10 113.35
CA PRO A 38 26.82 5.40 112.20
C PRO A 38 27.22 6.86 112.15
N GLN A 39 28.21 7.14 111.30
CA GLN A 39 28.70 8.48 111.04
C GLN A 39 28.56 8.81 109.56
N ILE A 40 28.37 10.10 109.29
CA ILE A 40 28.36 10.65 107.94
C ILE A 40 29.44 11.71 107.78
N SER A 41 29.93 11.87 106.56
CA SER A 41 30.77 12.98 106.12
C SER A 41 30.08 13.63 104.94
N SER A 42 29.73 14.91 105.06
CA SER A 42 29.09 15.69 103.99
C SER A 42 30.14 16.56 103.32
N ASP A 43 30.27 16.46 102.00
CA ASP A 43 31.20 17.22 101.15
C ASP A 43 32.66 17.21 101.64
N GLY A 44 33.10 16.07 102.20
CA GLY A 44 34.44 15.88 102.76
C GLY A 44 34.65 16.50 104.14
N GLY A 45 33.58 16.93 104.82
CA GLY A 45 33.60 17.40 106.19
C GLY A 45 33.98 16.31 107.21
N ALA A 46 34.21 16.73 108.47
CA ALA A 46 34.52 15.79 109.54
C ALA A 46 33.38 14.78 109.75
N TRP A 47 33.75 13.53 110.06
CA TRP A 47 32.79 12.48 110.40
C TRP A 47 31.99 12.87 111.64
N THR A 48 30.66 12.78 111.55
CA THR A 48 29.74 13.14 112.61
C THR A 48 28.57 12.16 112.67
N ASP A 49 28.07 11.94 113.89
CA ASP A 49 26.88 11.12 114.16
C ASP A 49 25.59 11.92 113.89
N THR A 50 25.71 13.24 113.74
CA THR A 50 24.60 14.13 113.44
C THR A 50 24.19 13.98 111.99
N GLY A 51 22.90 13.75 111.75
CA GLY A 51 22.34 13.67 110.41
C GLY A 51 22.02 12.25 109.94
N ILE A 52 22.29 11.23 110.75
CA ILE A 52 21.95 9.83 110.50
C ILE A 52 21.37 9.16 111.76
N GLY A 53 20.36 8.31 111.58
CA GLY A 53 19.79 7.52 112.67
C GLY A 53 20.65 6.30 113.03
N THR A 54 20.22 5.55 114.04
CA THR A 54 20.89 4.31 114.46
C THR A 54 20.67 3.16 113.46
N LEU A 55 21.55 2.18 113.49
CA LEU A 55 21.47 0.97 112.68
C LEU A 55 20.24 0.12 113.01
N VAL A 56 19.59 -0.36 111.96
CA VAL A 56 18.53 -1.37 112.02
C VAL A 56 19.00 -2.62 111.29
N SER A 57 18.86 -3.77 111.94
CA SER A 57 19.32 -5.05 111.38
C SER A 57 18.42 -5.52 110.23
N VAL A 58 19.05 -5.88 109.11
CA VAL A 58 18.45 -6.63 108.00
C VAL A 58 18.76 -8.12 108.12
N GLY A 59 19.82 -8.48 108.88
CA GLY A 59 20.33 -9.84 109.06
C GLY A 59 21.65 -10.09 108.31
N ASN A 60 22.40 -11.12 108.68
CA ASN A 60 23.67 -11.53 108.05
C ASN A 60 24.70 -10.38 107.89
N GLY A 61 24.91 -9.60 108.96
CA GLY A 61 25.83 -8.45 108.92
C GLY A 61 25.37 -7.29 108.01
N ARG A 62 24.13 -7.30 107.51
CA ARG A 62 23.53 -6.20 106.76
C ARG A 62 22.67 -5.34 107.66
N TYR A 63 22.89 -4.04 107.59
CA TYR A 63 22.13 -3.06 108.35
C TYR A 63 21.74 -1.90 107.44
N TYR A 64 20.72 -1.14 107.86
CA TYR A 64 20.44 0.15 107.28
C TYR A 64 20.35 1.21 108.37
N ALA A 65 20.62 2.46 108.01
CA ALA A 65 20.26 3.62 108.80
C ALA A 65 19.55 4.63 107.91
N GLU A 66 18.77 5.51 108.51
CA GLU A 66 18.04 6.56 107.80
C GLU A 66 18.76 7.89 107.98
N LEU A 67 19.14 8.52 106.87
CA LEU A 67 19.58 9.92 106.93
C LEU A 67 18.41 10.79 107.41
N THR A 68 18.72 11.80 108.19
CA THR A 68 17.74 12.85 108.55
C THR A 68 17.38 13.65 107.31
N GLN A 69 16.20 14.27 107.30
CA GLN A 69 15.80 15.13 106.19
C GLN A 69 16.74 16.33 106.02
N SER A 70 17.20 16.92 107.14
CA SER A 70 18.16 18.04 107.14
C SER A 70 19.51 17.66 106.54
N ALA A 71 19.98 16.41 106.73
CA ALA A 71 21.23 15.96 106.12
C ALA A 71 21.17 15.92 104.58
N VAL A 72 19.98 15.82 103.99
CA VAL A 72 19.77 15.80 102.53
C VAL A 72 19.04 17.04 102.03
N GLU A 73 19.07 18.15 102.76
CA GLU A 73 18.30 19.35 102.44
C GLU A 73 18.77 20.01 101.13
N THR A 74 20.08 20.08 100.92
CA THR A 74 20.70 20.83 99.82
C THR A 74 21.08 19.92 98.65
N ALA A 75 20.56 20.22 97.45
CA ALA A 75 20.98 19.55 96.22
C ALA A 75 22.46 19.82 95.93
N GLY A 76 23.18 18.80 95.48
CA GLY A 76 24.60 18.84 95.18
C GLY A 76 25.49 18.28 96.29
N THR A 77 24.97 18.12 97.52
CA THR A 77 25.73 17.53 98.64
C THR A 77 26.05 16.06 98.38
N SER A 78 27.31 15.70 98.56
CA SER A 78 27.81 14.32 98.56
C SER A 78 27.98 13.86 100.00
N ILE A 79 27.40 12.71 100.34
CA ILE A 79 27.44 12.16 101.71
C ILE A 79 28.08 10.79 101.66
N GLU A 80 29.19 10.63 102.37
CA GLU A 80 29.78 9.34 102.67
C GLU A 80 29.29 8.86 104.03
N THR A 81 29.13 7.55 104.17
CA THR A 81 28.64 6.93 105.40
C THR A 81 29.62 5.86 105.88
N ARG A 82 29.76 5.71 107.19
CA ARG A 82 30.59 4.65 107.77
C ARG A 82 30.06 4.16 109.11
N TYR A 83 30.51 2.98 109.50
CA TYR A 83 30.32 2.45 110.84
C TYR A 83 31.59 1.81 111.36
N LYS A 84 31.83 1.94 112.66
CA LYS A 84 32.90 1.27 113.39
C LYS A 84 32.47 1.09 114.85
N SER A 85 32.78 -0.06 115.43
CA SER A 85 32.58 -0.32 116.86
C SER A 85 33.81 -0.99 117.47
N ALA A 86 33.73 -1.42 118.73
CA ALA A 86 34.77 -2.24 119.34
C ALA A 86 34.85 -3.66 118.75
N ASN A 87 33.74 -4.15 118.19
CA ASN A 87 33.60 -5.52 117.67
C ASN A 87 33.49 -5.55 116.13
N THR A 88 33.10 -4.43 115.50
CA THR A 88 33.04 -4.29 114.04
C THR A 88 34.29 -3.59 113.50
N ALA A 89 34.86 -4.10 112.41
CA ALA A 89 35.84 -3.39 111.61
C ALA A 89 35.30 -2.04 111.10
N GLU A 90 36.19 -1.18 110.58
CA GLU A 90 35.72 0.04 109.90
C GLU A 90 35.09 -0.34 108.56
N CYS A 91 33.77 -0.15 108.46
CA CYS A 91 32.98 -0.52 107.29
C CYS A 91 32.39 0.74 106.63
N PRO A 92 32.79 1.06 105.39
CA PRO A 92 32.10 2.08 104.61
C PRO A 92 30.69 1.60 104.26
N GLY A 93 29.72 2.51 104.32
CA GLY A 93 28.36 2.29 103.86
C GLY A 93 28.16 2.76 102.42
N GLU A 94 26.90 2.97 102.04
CA GLU A 94 26.58 3.59 100.76
C GLU A 94 26.94 5.07 100.73
N SER A 95 27.61 5.49 99.65
CA SER A 95 27.75 6.90 99.27
C SER A 95 26.45 7.43 98.67
N VAL A 96 26.07 8.65 99.00
CA VAL A 96 24.84 9.32 98.56
C VAL A 96 25.18 10.61 97.81
N GLN A 97 24.46 10.86 96.72
CA GLN A 97 24.41 12.16 96.07
C GLN A 97 23.01 12.75 96.21
N VAL A 98 22.92 13.94 96.80
CA VAL A 98 21.67 14.68 96.90
C VAL A 98 21.42 15.40 95.58
N VAL A 99 20.29 15.12 94.93
CA VAL A 99 19.93 15.65 93.61
C VAL A 99 18.68 16.51 93.67
N ALA A 100 18.56 17.48 92.75
CA ALA A 100 17.42 18.40 92.72
C ALA A 100 16.12 17.75 92.19
N PHE A 101 16.22 16.63 91.48
CA PHE A 101 15.08 15.90 90.91
C PHE A 101 14.70 14.69 91.77
N ASP A 102 13.46 14.20 91.67
CA ASP A 102 13.08 12.92 92.28
C ASP A 102 13.52 11.76 91.36
N PRO A 103 14.50 10.93 91.76
CA PRO A 103 14.94 9.80 90.94
C PRO A 103 13.87 8.69 90.81
N ASN A 104 12.80 8.73 91.61
CA ASN A 104 11.71 7.74 91.58
C ASN A 104 10.44 8.25 90.88
N ASP A 105 10.42 9.50 90.40
CA ASP A 105 9.26 10.06 89.69
C ASP A 105 9.40 9.82 88.17
N ALA A 106 8.90 8.66 87.73
CA ALA A 106 8.91 8.28 86.32
C ALA A 106 8.16 9.26 85.41
N ALA A 107 7.21 10.04 85.95
CA ALA A 107 6.46 11.03 85.17
C ALA A 107 7.31 12.28 84.92
N ALA A 108 7.90 12.83 85.97
CA ALA A 108 8.79 13.99 85.89
C ALA A 108 10.08 13.69 85.09
N LEU A 109 10.59 12.47 85.17
CA LEU A 109 11.72 12.00 84.36
C LEU A 109 11.37 11.72 82.89
N GLY A 110 10.10 11.87 82.50
CA GLY A 110 9.64 11.66 81.12
C GLY A 110 9.56 10.20 80.68
N LEU A 111 9.86 9.24 81.56
CA LEU A 111 9.84 7.81 81.26
C LEU A 111 8.42 7.32 80.90
N SER A 112 7.39 7.90 81.50
CA SER A 112 5.98 7.61 81.15
C SER A 112 5.55 8.07 79.74
N ARG A 113 6.28 9.01 79.13
CA ARG A 113 5.95 9.58 77.81
C ARG A 113 6.68 8.89 76.66
N ILE A 114 7.65 8.03 76.95
CA ILE A 114 8.35 7.25 75.94
C ILE A 114 7.36 6.35 75.20
N ASP A 115 6.50 5.62 75.93
CA ASP A 115 5.50 4.73 75.33
C ASP A 115 4.46 5.50 74.50
N ALA A 116 4.02 6.66 74.97
CA ALA A 116 3.07 7.51 74.26
C ALA A 116 3.67 8.09 72.97
N THR A 117 4.94 8.51 73.00
CA THR A 117 5.64 9.07 71.83
C THR A 117 5.93 7.98 70.79
N VAL A 118 6.33 6.78 71.22
CA VAL A 118 6.52 5.64 70.30
C VAL A 118 5.19 5.23 69.67
N GLY A 119 4.10 5.20 70.44
CA GLY A 119 2.75 4.91 69.93
C GLY A 119 2.18 5.98 68.98
N SER A 120 2.62 7.24 69.08
CA SER A 120 2.16 8.34 68.22
C SER A 120 3.02 8.60 66.98
N ARG A 121 4.10 7.84 66.75
CA ARG A 121 4.97 8.03 65.56
C ARG A 121 4.29 7.70 64.24
N LEU A 122 3.22 6.92 64.30
CA LEU A 122 2.14 6.83 63.32
C LEU A 122 1.04 6.01 64.01
N ALA A 123 0.00 6.67 64.51
CA ALA A 123 -1.12 5.94 65.08
C ALA A 123 -1.79 5.12 63.96
N ASP A 124 -2.19 3.88 64.25
CA ASP A 124 -2.84 2.99 63.28
C ASP A 124 -4.03 3.66 62.57
N ALA A 125 -4.75 4.52 63.28
CA ALA A 125 -5.87 5.30 62.76
C ALA A 125 -5.47 6.42 61.76
N ASP A 126 -4.25 6.93 61.83
CA ASP A 126 -3.71 7.94 60.91
C ASP A 126 -2.93 7.29 59.74
N TYR A 127 -2.70 5.97 59.80
CA TYR A 127 -2.16 5.21 58.69
C TYR A 127 -3.26 4.90 57.70
N THR A 128 -3.29 5.65 56.59
CA THR A 128 -4.01 5.20 55.39
C THR A 128 -3.08 4.28 54.62
N GLU A 129 -3.45 3.01 54.48
CA GLU A 129 -2.69 2.10 53.61
C GLU A 129 -2.62 2.65 52.18
N PRO A 130 -1.53 2.39 51.43
CA PRO A 130 -1.53 2.62 50.00
C PRO A 130 -2.72 1.92 49.35
N ALA A 131 -3.22 2.46 48.23
CA ALA A 131 -4.35 1.88 47.50
C ALA A 131 -3.99 0.52 46.88
N ASN A 132 -3.90 -0.52 47.72
CA ASN A 132 -3.43 -1.85 47.38
C ASN A 132 -4.31 -2.51 46.31
N SER A 133 -5.61 -2.15 46.30
CA SER A 133 -6.54 -2.56 45.24
C SER A 133 -6.16 -1.98 43.87
N ASP A 134 -5.82 -0.68 43.81
CA ASP A 134 -5.40 -0.02 42.57
C ASP A 134 -4.07 -0.59 42.07
N VAL A 135 -3.12 -0.86 42.98
CA VAL A 135 -1.84 -1.49 42.66
C VAL A 135 -2.04 -2.90 42.09
N ALA A 136 -2.91 -3.70 42.69
CA ALA A 136 -3.26 -5.02 42.17
C ALA A 136 -3.91 -4.95 40.78
N ALA A 137 -4.81 -3.98 40.55
CA ALA A 137 -5.46 -3.77 39.26
C ALA A 137 -4.46 -3.31 38.19
N ILE A 138 -3.51 -2.44 38.53
CA ILE A 138 -2.40 -2.03 37.64
C ILE A 138 -1.53 -3.24 37.31
N LYS A 139 -1.11 -4.02 38.33
CA LYS A 139 -0.31 -5.21 38.13
C LYS A 139 -0.98 -6.21 37.19
N ALA A 140 -2.28 -6.46 37.35
CA ALA A 140 -3.03 -7.35 36.46
C ALA A 140 -3.03 -6.86 35.00
N LYS A 141 -3.08 -5.54 34.77
CA LYS A 141 -2.97 -4.98 33.42
C LYS A 141 -1.55 -5.10 32.87
N THR A 142 -0.54 -4.81 33.69
CA THR A 142 0.88 -4.86 33.27
C THR A 142 1.36 -6.28 33.04
N ASP A 143 0.96 -7.25 33.85
CA ASP A 143 1.28 -8.68 33.67
C ASP A 143 0.70 -9.23 32.35
N ASN A 144 -0.39 -8.65 31.86
CA ASN A 144 -1.01 -9.00 30.59
C ASN A 144 -0.37 -8.32 29.38
N LEU A 145 0.63 -7.43 29.58
CA LEU A 145 1.41 -6.90 28.46
C LEU A 145 2.41 -7.97 27.99
N PRO A 146 2.57 -8.16 26.66
CA PRO A 146 3.67 -8.97 26.16
C PRO A 146 5.02 -8.33 26.53
N ALA A 147 6.09 -9.12 26.56
CA ALA A 147 7.43 -8.69 27.01
C ALA A 147 8.01 -7.49 26.24
N ASP A 148 7.56 -7.27 25.01
CA ASP A 148 7.85 -6.09 24.20
C ASP A 148 6.54 -5.57 23.55
N PRO A 149 5.76 -4.74 24.27
CA PRO A 149 4.43 -4.30 23.83
C PRO A 149 4.46 -3.34 22.64
N ALA A 150 5.63 -2.84 22.26
CA ALA A 150 5.83 -1.97 21.11
C ALA A 150 6.71 -2.62 20.02
N SER A 151 6.87 -3.95 20.06
CA SER A 151 7.71 -4.65 19.09
C SER A 151 7.22 -4.45 17.66
N ASN A 152 8.08 -3.95 16.78
CA ASN A 152 7.77 -3.77 15.36
C ASN A 152 7.40 -5.10 14.67
N THR A 153 7.87 -6.23 15.23
CA THR A 153 7.51 -7.59 14.79
C THR A 153 6.03 -7.92 15.00
N GLN A 154 5.41 -7.46 16.09
CA GLN A 154 3.97 -7.64 16.32
C GLN A 154 3.13 -6.73 15.42
N VAL A 155 3.62 -5.52 15.14
CA VAL A 155 2.96 -4.56 14.24
C VAL A 155 2.92 -5.08 12.80
N ASN A 156 4.01 -5.72 12.35
CA ASN A 156 4.14 -6.31 11.00
C ASN A 156 3.32 -7.59 10.80
N THR A 157 2.82 -8.21 11.88
CA THR A 157 1.99 -9.42 11.83
C THR A 157 0.52 -9.19 12.21
N ARG A 158 0.11 -7.92 12.43
CA ARG A 158 -1.28 -7.57 12.80
C ARG A 158 -2.33 -8.00 11.78
N LEU A 159 -1.92 -8.25 10.54
CA LEU A 159 -2.71 -9.02 9.59
C LEU A 159 -2.07 -10.40 9.48
N ALA A 160 -2.74 -11.42 10.00
CA ALA A 160 -2.28 -12.78 9.83
C ALA A 160 -2.20 -13.06 8.32
N ALA A 161 -1.12 -13.69 7.86
CA ALA A 161 -0.96 -14.04 6.44
C ALA A 161 -2.15 -14.86 5.90
N ALA A 162 -2.87 -15.57 6.78
CA ALA A 162 -4.09 -16.32 6.47
C ALA A 162 -5.31 -15.43 6.15
N ASP A 163 -5.37 -14.22 6.73
CA ASP A 163 -6.46 -13.26 6.53
C ASP A 163 -6.11 -12.23 5.42
N TYR A 164 -4.87 -12.25 4.93
CA TYR A 164 -4.44 -11.46 3.78
C TYR A 164 -4.81 -12.16 2.48
N THR A 165 -5.88 -11.70 1.83
CA THR A 165 -6.12 -12.00 0.42
C THR A 165 -5.42 -10.95 -0.42
N ALA A 166 -4.36 -11.36 -1.13
CA ALA A 166 -3.70 -10.47 -2.09
C ALA A 166 -4.71 -9.99 -3.15
N PRO A 167 -4.59 -8.75 -3.67
CA PRO A 167 -5.34 -8.34 -4.85
C PRO A 167 -5.13 -9.33 -6.00
N ALA A 168 -6.08 -9.37 -6.96
CA ALA A 168 -6.01 -10.25 -8.12
C ALA A 168 -4.87 -9.85 -9.07
N ASN A 169 -3.64 -10.17 -8.68
CA ASN A 169 -2.42 -9.78 -9.39
C ASN A 169 -2.35 -10.41 -10.78
N ASP A 170 -2.94 -11.60 -10.98
CA ASP A 170 -3.04 -12.27 -12.27
C ASP A 170 -3.91 -11.48 -13.25
N ASP A 171 -5.04 -10.94 -12.78
CA ASP A 171 -5.92 -10.09 -13.60
C ASP A 171 -5.21 -8.78 -13.99
N VAL A 172 -4.46 -8.19 -13.06
CA VAL A 172 -3.66 -6.98 -13.32
C VAL A 172 -2.53 -7.26 -14.33
N ALA A 173 -1.87 -8.41 -14.23
CA ALA A 173 -0.85 -8.82 -15.19
C ALA A 173 -1.44 -9.04 -16.59
N ALA A 174 -2.61 -9.66 -16.68
CA ALA A 174 -3.33 -9.86 -17.94
C ALA A 174 -3.73 -8.51 -18.57
N VAL A 175 -4.25 -7.56 -17.79
CA VAL A 175 -4.56 -6.21 -18.26
C VAL A 175 -3.30 -5.51 -18.75
N LYS A 176 -2.21 -5.53 -17.99
CA LYS A 176 -0.93 -4.91 -18.40
C LYS A 176 -0.44 -5.49 -19.73
N ALA A 177 -0.52 -6.80 -19.92
CA ALA A 177 -0.10 -7.44 -21.16
C ALA A 177 -0.92 -6.98 -22.39
N VAL A 178 -2.20 -6.64 -22.22
CA VAL A 178 -3.01 -6.04 -23.28
C VAL A 178 -2.67 -4.57 -23.47
N THR A 179 -2.52 -3.80 -22.39
CA THR A 179 -2.18 -2.37 -22.46
C THR A 179 -0.81 -2.15 -23.10
N ASP A 180 0.19 -2.98 -22.81
CA ASP A 180 1.51 -2.93 -23.45
C ASP A 180 1.43 -3.18 -24.97
N LYS A 181 0.53 -4.08 -25.42
CA LYS A 181 0.27 -4.31 -26.86
C LYS A 181 -0.38 -3.08 -27.52
N VAL A 182 -1.32 -2.45 -26.84
CA VAL A 182 -1.98 -1.22 -27.32
C VAL A 182 -0.99 -0.06 -27.40
N ASP A 183 -0.14 0.09 -26.38
CA ASP A 183 0.95 1.08 -26.35
C ASP A 183 1.95 0.89 -27.50
N THR A 184 2.25 -0.37 -27.84
CA THR A 184 3.11 -0.69 -29.00
C THR A 184 2.42 -0.40 -30.34
N ALA A 185 1.09 -0.56 -30.43
CA ALA A 185 0.34 -0.40 -31.66
C ALA A 185 -0.06 1.06 -31.97
N LEU A 186 -0.02 1.95 -30.98
CA LEU A 186 -0.44 3.34 -31.10
C LEU A 186 0.71 4.32 -30.85
N GLU A 187 0.69 5.44 -31.54
CA GLU A 187 1.57 6.58 -31.28
C GLU A 187 0.75 7.87 -31.09
N ALA A 188 1.28 8.81 -30.33
CA ALA A 188 0.62 10.08 -30.06
C ALA A 188 0.55 10.95 -31.34
N ASP A 189 -0.63 11.52 -31.60
CA ASP A 189 -0.90 12.46 -32.68
C ASP A 189 -1.61 13.69 -32.11
N GLY A 190 -0.82 14.59 -31.51
CA GLY A 190 -1.33 15.74 -30.77
C GLY A 190 -2.15 15.34 -29.56
N ALA A 191 -3.47 15.57 -29.60
CA ALA A 191 -4.40 15.25 -28.51
C ALA A 191 -5.08 13.88 -28.66
N VAL A 192 -4.81 13.17 -29.75
CA VAL A 192 -5.40 11.86 -30.09
C VAL A 192 -4.25 10.86 -30.35
N TYR A 193 -4.58 9.59 -30.57
CA TYR A 193 -3.64 8.55 -30.95
C TYR A 193 -3.93 8.07 -32.37
N ARG A 194 -2.87 7.69 -33.09
CA ARG A 194 -2.95 7.00 -34.39
C ARG A 194 -2.22 5.67 -34.33
N LEU A 195 -2.49 4.77 -35.28
CA LEU A 195 -1.74 3.51 -35.40
C LEU A 195 -0.30 3.78 -35.81
N THR A 196 0.65 3.00 -35.29
CA THR A 196 2.05 3.01 -35.74
C THR A 196 2.16 2.46 -37.16
N GLU A 197 3.24 2.80 -37.87
CA GLU A 197 3.50 2.29 -39.22
C GLU A 197 3.54 0.75 -39.25
N ASN A 198 4.22 0.12 -38.29
CA ASN A 198 4.26 -1.34 -38.15
C ASN A 198 2.85 -1.94 -37.91
N ALA A 199 2.00 -1.27 -37.13
CA ALA A 199 0.64 -1.72 -36.88
C ALA A 199 -0.24 -1.62 -38.14
N LEU A 200 -0.01 -0.62 -39.00
CA LEU A 200 -0.67 -0.47 -40.29
C LEU A 200 -0.16 -1.47 -41.33
N GLU A 201 1.13 -1.77 -41.34
CA GLU A 201 1.73 -2.79 -42.24
C GLU A 201 1.17 -4.18 -41.97
N GLN A 202 0.96 -4.51 -40.70
CA GLN A 202 0.42 -5.80 -40.25
C GLN A 202 -1.11 -5.79 -40.10
N ALA A 203 -1.79 -4.69 -40.44
CA ALA A 203 -3.24 -4.61 -40.33
C ALA A 203 -3.88 -5.66 -41.26
N PRO A 204 -5.02 -6.26 -40.86
CA PRO A 204 -5.75 -7.15 -41.76
C PRO A 204 -6.14 -6.36 -43.01
N ALA A 205 -5.54 -6.69 -44.15
CA ALA A 205 -5.99 -6.22 -45.45
C ALA A 205 -7.34 -6.91 -45.75
N GLY A 206 -8.42 -6.41 -45.12
CA GLY A 206 -9.78 -6.94 -45.26
C GLY A 206 -10.35 -6.86 -46.68
N GLY A 207 -9.58 -6.32 -47.63
CA GLY A 207 -9.66 -6.66 -49.04
C GLY A 207 -8.23 -6.92 -49.53
N SER A 208 -8.05 -7.93 -50.39
CA SER A 208 -6.79 -8.13 -51.11
C SER A 208 -6.30 -6.78 -51.64
N ALA A 209 -5.04 -6.43 -51.36
CA ALA A 209 -4.42 -5.24 -51.95
C ALA A 209 -4.74 -5.24 -53.44
N LEU A 210 -5.25 -4.10 -53.96
CA LEU A 210 -5.64 -4.00 -55.36
C LEU A 210 -4.46 -4.47 -56.21
N THR A 211 -4.66 -5.50 -57.03
CA THR A 211 -3.60 -5.98 -57.91
C THR A 211 -3.22 -4.84 -58.87
N PRO A 212 -1.98 -4.81 -59.38
CA PRO A 212 -1.61 -3.85 -60.40
C PRO A 212 -2.60 -3.82 -61.60
N GLN A 213 -3.26 -4.95 -61.90
CA GLN A 213 -4.33 -5.00 -62.90
C GLN A 213 -5.60 -4.26 -62.44
N GLN A 214 -6.09 -4.52 -61.23
CA GLN A 214 -7.29 -3.84 -60.70
C GLN A 214 -7.11 -2.31 -60.58
N VAL A 215 -5.90 -1.87 -60.25
CA VAL A 215 -5.56 -0.43 -60.24
C VAL A 215 -5.62 0.14 -61.66
N ARG A 216 -5.04 -0.55 -62.66
CA ARG A 216 -5.09 -0.13 -64.07
C ARG A 216 -6.51 -0.11 -64.63
N ASP A 217 -7.32 -1.10 -64.28
CA ASP A 217 -8.72 -1.20 -64.70
C ASP A 217 -9.53 0.00 -64.16
N ALA A 218 -9.33 0.36 -62.89
CA ALA A 218 -9.95 1.54 -62.29
C ALA A 218 -9.49 2.87 -62.93
N LEU A 219 -8.23 2.92 -63.38
CA LEU A 219 -7.61 4.08 -64.03
C LEU A 219 -7.77 4.13 -65.55
N LYS A 220 -8.33 3.08 -66.19
CA LYS A 220 -8.55 2.99 -67.66
C LYS A 220 -7.29 3.22 -68.51
N LEU A 221 -6.16 2.60 -68.14
CA LEU A 221 -4.87 2.71 -68.86
C LEU A 221 -4.64 1.46 -69.75
N ALA A 222 -4.40 1.60 -71.06
CA ALA A 222 -4.13 0.50 -72.02
C ALA A 222 -2.64 0.44 -72.47
N PRO A 223 -2.09 -0.71 -72.94
CA PRO A 223 -2.21 -2.09 -72.47
C PRO A 223 -0.87 -2.68 -71.96
N SER A 224 -0.91 -3.84 -71.28
CA SER A 224 0.26 -4.59 -70.77
C SER A 224 0.36 -6.02 -71.33
N PRO A 225 1.50 -6.75 -71.22
CA PRO A 225 1.61 -8.13 -71.72
C PRO A 225 0.80 -9.13 -70.84
N GLY A 226 -0.21 -9.78 -71.42
CA GLY A 226 -1.00 -10.83 -70.74
C GLY A 226 -2.41 -10.98 -71.31
N ALA A 227 -3.12 -12.05 -70.93
CA ALA A 227 -4.54 -12.19 -71.28
C ALA A 227 -5.38 -11.16 -70.49
N PRO A 228 -6.27 -10.40 -71.13
CA PRO A 228 -7.08 -9.40 -70.45
C PRO A 228 -8.02 -10.05 -69.44
N ALA A 229 -8.29 -9.36 -68.33
CA ALA A 229 -9.35 -9.78 -67.40
C ALA A 229 -10.71 -9.55 -68.07
N GLY A 230 -11.65 -10.50 -67.94
CA GLY A 230 -12.96 -10.39 -68.58
C GLY A 230 -13.71 -9.12 -68.15
N GLY A 231 -14.17 -8.34 -69.12
CA GLY A 231 -14.84 -7.04 -68.89
C GLY A 231 -13.90 -5.87 -68.58
N SER A 232 -12.59 -6.03 -68.72
CA SER A 232 -11.63 -4.92 -68.66
C SER A 232 -11.63 -4.10 -69.95
N VAL A 233 -11.10 -2.87 -69.87
CA VAL A 233 -10.88 -2.03 -71.06
C VAL A 233 -9.96 -2.74 -72.07
N ASP A 234 -9.03 -3.59 -71.61
CA ASP A 234 -8.17 -4.38 -72.48
C ASP A 234 -8.98 -5.44 -73.28
N ASP A 235 -9.93 -6.12 -72.64
CA ASP A 235 -10.86 -7.09 -73.26
C ASP A 235 -11.76 -6.40 -74.30
N GLU A 236 -12.26 -5.20 -73.98
CA GLU A 236 -13.05 -4.38 -74.91
C GLU A 236 -12.23 -3.89 -76.11
N LEU A 237 -10.98 -3.46 -75.91
CA LEU A 237 -10.08 -3.03 -76.98
C LEU A 237 -9.68 -4.20 -77.90
N ASP A 238 -9.39 -5.38 -77.36
CA ASP A 238 -9.10 -6.59 -78.14
C ASP A 238 -10.33 -7.02 -78.96
N GLY A 239 -11.52 -6.92 -78.37
CA GLY A 239 -12.79 -7.12 -79.07
C GLY A 239 -12.96 -6.13 -80.23
N LEU A 240 -12.65 -4.85 -80.02
CA LEU A 240 -12.71 -3.82 -81.06
C LEU A 240 -11.67 -4.06 -82.16
N ALA A 241 -10.44 -4.44 -81.81
CA ALA A 241 -9.39 -4.76 -82.77
C ALA A 241 -9.80 -5.92 -83.68
N THR A 242 -10.44 -6.95 -83.12
CA THR A 242 -11.00 -8.09 -83.86
C THR A 242 -12.13 -7.64 -84.80
N ALA A 243 -13.05 -6.81 -84.32
CA ALA A 243 -14.15 -6.29 -85.12
C ALA A 243 -13.65 -5.45 -86.31
N VAL A 244 -12.67 -4.57 -86.10
CA VAL A 244 -12.08 -3.76 -87.18
C VAL A 244 -11.36 -4.63 -88.22
N ALA A 245 -10.64 -5.67 -87.79
CA ALA A 245 -10.00 -6.60 -88.71
C ALA A 245 -11.02 -7.30 -89.64
N SER A 246 -12.24 -7.56 -89.15
CA SER A 246 -13.30 -8.17 -89.97
C SER A 246 -13.86 -7.24 -91.05
N ILE A 247 -13.82 -5.92 -90.85
CA ILE A 247 -14.29 -4.92 -91.84
C ILE A 247 -13.34 -4.85 -93.04
N GLY A 248 -12.03 -5.04 -92.82
CA GLY A 248 -11.02 -5.01 -93.88
C GLY A 248 -11.06 -6.18 -94.88
N GLY A 249 -11.91 -7.19 -94.66
CA GLY A 249 -12.05 -8.37 -95.51
C GLY A 249 -13.12 -8.29 -96.60
N LEU A 250 -13.89 -7.19 -96.69
CA LEU A 250 -14.97 -7.03 -97.66
C LEU A 250 -14.45 -6.36 -98.95
N THR A 251 -13.89 -7.15 -99.86
CA THR A 251 -13.48 -6.73 -101.21
C THR A 251 -14.63 -6.98 -102.20
N GLY A 252 -15.19 -5.94 -102.83
CA GLY A 252 -16.09 -6.09 -103.99
C GLY A 252 -15.38 -5.64 -105.28
N SER A 253 -15.06 -6.58 -106.19
CA SER A 253 -14.21 -6.34 -107.36
C SER A 253 -14.91 -6.66 -108.69
N GLY A 254 -15.66 -5.74 -109.29
CA GLY A 254 -16.15 -5.94 -110.68
C GLY A 254 -14.98 -5.84 -111.67
N ALA A 255 -14.58 -6.97 -112.28
CA ALA A 255 -13.29 -7.05 -113.00
C ALA A 255 -13.34 -6.80 -114.52
N LEU A 256 -14.45 -7.07 -115.23
CA LEU A 256 -14.51 -6.98 -116.71
C LEU A 256 -15.31 -5.75 -117.20
N ASP A 257 -14.81 -5.09 -118.26
CA ASP A 257 -15.54 -4.01 -118.95
C ASP A 257 -16.56 -4.59 -119.94
N VAL A 258 -17.84 -4.37 -119.67
CA VAL A 258 -18.96 -4.85 -120.49
C VAL A 258 -19.68 -3.65 -121.10
N THR A 259 -19.69 -3.57 -122.43
CA THR A 259 -20.43 -2.52 -123.17
C THR A 259 -21.73 -3.08 -123.74
N ILE A 260 -22.85 -2.49 -123.35
CA ILE A 260 -24.19 -2.84 -123.82
C ILE A 260 -24.66 -1.78 -124.81
N THR A 261 -25.17 -2.22 -125.96
CA THR A 261 -25.71 -1.33 -127.02
C THR A 261 -27.22 -1.49 -127.12
N ILE A 262 -27.96 -0.38 -127.09
CA ILE A 262 -29.42 -0.30 -127.16
C ILE A 262 -29.84 0.35 -128.47
N THR A 263 -30.72 -0.31 -129.22
CA THR A 263 -31.25 0.16 -130.50
C THR A 263 -32.78 0.06 -130.55
N ASP A 264 -33.42 0.75 -131.51
CA ASP A 264 -34.83 0.61 -131.84
C ASP A 264 -35.11 -0.66 -132.71
N ASN A 265 -36.38 -0.85 -133.08
CA ASN A 265 -36.84 -2.00 -133.87
C ASN A 265 -36.42 -1.96 -135.36
N LEU A 266 -35.78 -0.87 -135.79
CA LEU A 266 -35.19 -0.67 -137.12
C LEU A 266 -33.65 -0.73 -137.07
N GLY A 267 -33.05 -0.91 -135.88
CA GLY A 267 -31.61 -0.99 -135.66
C GLY A 267 -30.92 0.36 -135.38
N THR A 268 -31.67 1.45 -135.20
CA THR A 268 -31.13 2.78 -134.89
C THR A 268 -30.67 2.86 -133.42
N PRO A 269 -29.45 3.33 -133.11
CA PRO A 269 -29.00 3.49 -131.73
C PRO A 269 -29.84 4.50 -130.93
N LEU A 270 -30.14 4.17 -129.67
CA LEU A 270 -30.97 5.01 -128.80
C LEU A 270 -30.13 5.74 -127.74
N ASP A 271 -30.06 7.06 -127.86
CA ASP A 271 -29.43 7.94 -126.86
C ASP A 271 -30.30 8.09 -125.61
N GLY A 272 -29.68 8.15 -124.43
CA GLY A 272 -30.36 8.44 -123.16
C GLY A 272 -31.25 7.33 -122.60
N ALA A 273 -31.19 6.09 -123.10
CA ALA A 273 -31.88 4.96 -122.49
C ALA A 273 -31.26 4.63 -121.14
N ALA A 274 -32.09 4.53 -120.09
CA ALA A 274 -31.67 4.09 -118.77
C ALA A 274 -31.43 2.58 -118.78
N VAL A 275 -30.26 2.15 -118.29
CA VAL A 275 -29.83 0.75 -118.24
C VAL A 275 -29.31 0.43 -116.84
N TRP A 276 -29.77 -0.67 -116.24
CA TRP A 276 -29.21 -1.20 -115.00
C TRP A 276 -29.14 -2.73 -115.05
N ILE A 277 -28.26 -3.29 -114.23
CA ILE A 277 -27.94 -4.72 -114.24
C ILE A 277 -28.32 -5.34 -112.91
N SER A 278 -29.08 -6.44 -112.98
CA SER A 278 -29.40 -7.26 -111.82
C SER A 278 -29.00 -8.72 -112.05
N THR A 279 -28.86 -9.47 -110.96
CA THR A 279 -28.65 -10.92 -111.03
C THR A 279 -29.96 -11.70 -111.18
N ASP A 280 -31.10 -11.07 -110.93
CA ASP A 280 -32.44 -11.65 -111.05
C ASP A 280 -33.29 -10.92 -112.10
N GLN A 281 -34.24 -11.64 -112.70
CA GLN A 281 -35.11 -11.09 -113.75
C GLN A 281 -36.08 -10.01 -113.23
N ALA A 282 -36.41 -10.01 -111.94
CA ALA A 282 -37.34 -9.04 -111.35
C ALA A 282 -36.70 -7.66 -111.11
N GLY A 283 -35.37 -7.57 -111.14
CA GLY A 283 -34.62 -6.33 -110.88
C GLY A 283 -34.49 -5.97 -109.40
N SER A 284 -34.71 -6.94 -108.48
CA SER A 284 -34.65 -6.68 -107.03
C SER A 284 -33.22 -6.63 -106.48
N ASN A 285 -32.30 -7.37 -107.09
CA ASN A 285 -30.88 -7.39 -106.74
C ASN A 285 -30.06 -6.66 -107.81
N VAL A 286 -30.11 -5.33 -107.78
CA VAL A 286 -29.32 -4.47 -108.67
C VAL A 286 -27.86 -4.48 -108.22
N ILE A 287 -26.99 -5.07 -109.05
CA ILE A 287 -25.55 -5.15 -108.78
C ILE A 287 -24.76 -4.04 -109.45
N ALA A 288 -25.33 -3.38 -110.46
CA ALA A 288 -24.81 -2.16 -111.04
C ALA A 288 -25.96 -1.17 -111.24
N GLY A 289 -25.87 -0.02 -110.56
CA GLY A 289 -26.89 1.02 -110.61
C GLY A 289 -27.10 1.63 -111.99
N THR A 290 -28.19 2.39 -112.15
CA THR A 290 -28.64 2.94 -113.43
C THR A 290 -27.59 3.85 -114.08
N LYS A 291 -27.28 3.55 -115.33
CA LYS A 291 -26.50 4.40 -116.25
C LYS A 291 -27.31 4.69 -117.51
N TYR A 292 -26.89 5.66 -118.29
CA TYR A 292 -27.60 6.09 -119.50
C TYR A 292 -26.76 5.84 -120.74
N THR A 293 -27.40 5.42 -121.83
CA THR A 293 -26.72 5.24 -123.11
C THR A 293 -26.28 6.56 -123.71
N THR A 294 -25.21 6.53 -124.51
CA THR A 294 -24.70 7.66 -125.29
C THR A 294 -25.42 7.78 -126.64
N ALA A 295 -25.08 8.81 -127.44
CA ALA A 295 -25.58 9.00 -128.80
C ALA A 295 -25.36 7.79 -129.75
N LEU A 296 -24.45 6.87 -129.41
CA LEU A 296 -24.22 5.60 -130.11
C LEU A 296 -25.02 4.43 -129.54
N GLY A 297 -25.94 4.66 -128.62
CA GLY A 297 -26.72 3.64 -127.93
C GLY A 297 -25.94 2.84 -126.89
N GLN A 298 -24.72 3.25 -126.53
CA GLN A 298 -23.79 2.44 -125.72
C GLN A 298 -23.71 2.88 -124.25
N VAL A 299 -23.58 1.91 -123.34
CA VAL A 299 -23.29 2.10 -121.90
C VAL A 299 -22.33 1.03 -121.39
N ALA A 300 -21.39 1.40 -120.51
CA ALA A 300 -20.37 0.49 -119.99
C ALA A 300 -20.54 0.18 -118.49
N PHE A 301 -20.39 -1.09 -118.13
CA PHE A 301 -20.41 -1.61 -116.75
C PHE A 301 -19.15 -2.40 -116.43
N LYS A 302 -18.77 -2.41 -115.14
CA LYS A 302 -17.75 -3.32 -114.60
C LYS A 302 -18.47 -4.51 -113.96
N LEU A 303 -18.47 -5.65 -114.63
CA LEU A 303 -19.18 -6.85 -114.21
C LEU A 303 -18.20 -8.02 -114.13
N ASP A 304 -18.49 -8.99 -113.27
CA ASP A 304 -17.77 -10.26 -113.27
C ASP A 304 -18.37 -11.22 -114.31
N ALA A 305 -17.63 -12.26 -114.70
CA ALA A 305 -18.15 -13.28 -115.59
C ALA A 305 -19.38 -13.97 -114.96
N GLY A 306 -20.49 -14.02 -115.67
CA GLY A 306 -21.77 -14.50 -115.14
C GLY A 306 -22.96 -14.17 -116.03
N ALA A 307 -24.12 -14.72 -115.64
CA ALA A 307 -25.40 -14.42 -116.27
C ALA A 307 -26.12 -13.32 -115.49
N TYR A 308 -26.57 -12.29 -116.20
CA TYR A 308 -27.27 -11.15 -115.62
C TYR A 308 -28.49 -10.77 -116.46
N TRP A 309 -29.29 -9.87 -115.90
CA TRP A 309 -30.47 -9.29 -116.53
C TRP A 309 -30.24 -7.81 -116.77
N CYS A 310 -30.29 -7.42 -118.05
CA CYS A 310 -30.18 -6.05 -118.52
C CYS A 310 -31.58 -5.44 -118.63
N HIS A 311 -31.86 -4.50 -117.74
CA HIS A 311 -33.11 -3.75 -117.73
C HIS A 311 -32.93 -2.45 -118.47
N ARG A 312 -33.92 -2.09 -119.30
CA ARG A 312 -33.84 -0.93 -120.19
C ARG A 312 -35.12 -0.13 -120.14
N GLN A 313 -35.01 1.19 -120.13
CA GLN A 313 -36.16 2.08 -120.14
C GLN A 313 -35.85 3.37 -120.91
N LEU A 314 -36.73 3.73 -121.85
CA LEU A 314 -36.69 5.02 -122.54
C LEU A 314 -38.12 5.42 -122.90
N ALA A 315 -38.51 6.65 -122.59
CA ALA A 315 -39.86 7.13 -122.88
C ALA A 315 -40.14 7.09 -124.39
N GLY A 316 -41.31 6.55 -124.76
CA GLY A 316 -41.70 6.39 -126.18
C GLY A 316 -41.13 5.15 -126.87
N TYR A 317 -40.34 4.32 -126.17
CA TYR A 317 -39.83 3.05 -126.67
C TYR A 317 -40.26 1.90 -125.76
N GLU A 318 -40.74 0.82 -126.37
CA GLU A 318 -41.05 -0.42 -125.69
C GLU A 318 -40.01 -1.47 -126.10
N PHE A 319 -39.36 -2.10 -125.12
CA PHE A 319 -38.31 -3.10 -125.34
C PHE A 319 -38.89 -4.49 -125.07
N ASP A 320 -38.79 -5.41 -126.03
CA ASP A 320 -39.22 -6.81 -125.89
C ASP A 320 -38.12 -7.75 -126.45
N PRO A 321 -37.56 -8.70 -125.66
CA PRO A 321 -37.82 -8.95 -124.24
C PRO A 321 -37.16 -7.91 -123.33
N ASN A 322 -37.84 -7.45 -122.27
CA ASN A 322 -37.25 -6.60 -121.23
C ASN A 322 -37.64 -7.10 -119.82
N PRO A 323 -36.67 -7.46 -118.96
CA PRO A 323 -35.22 -7.38 -119.18
C PRO A 323 -34.71 -8.40 -120.22
N ALA A 324 -33.57 -8.08 -120.83
CA ALA A 324 -32.84 -9.00 -121.70
C ALA A 324 -31.79 -9.75 -120.88
N ALA A 325 -31.70 -11.07 -121.08
CA ALA A 325 -30.61 -11.86 -120.51
C ALA A 325 -29.29 -11.48 -121.20
N ILE A 326 -28.24 -11.24 -120.41
CA ILE A 326 -26.88 -11.00 -120.89
C ILE A 326 -25.92 -11.99 -120.21
N ALA A 327 -24.94 -12.48 -120.96
CA ALA A 327 -23.87 -13.30 -120.43
C ALA A 327 -22.56 -12.52 -120.56
N VAL A 328 -21.83 -12.42 -119.46
CA VAL A 328 -20.49 -11.83 -119.40
C VAL A 328 -19.51 -12.98 -119.24
N SER A 329 -18.51 -13.04 -120.11
CA SER A 329 -17.46 -14.06 -120.11
C SER A 329 -16.10 -13.42 -120.30
#